data_AF-A0A350REC3-F1
#
_entry.id   AF-A0A350REC3-F1
#
_cell.length_a   1.000
_cell.length_b   1.000
_cell.length_c   1.000
_cell.angle_alpha   90.00
_cell.angle_beta   90.00
_cell.angle_gamma   90.00
#
_symmetry.space_group_name_H-M   'P 1'
#
loop_
_entity.id
_entity.type
_entity.pdbx_description
1 polymer ?
#
loop_
_entity_poly.entity_id
_entity_poly.type
_entity_poly.pdbx_seq_one_letter_code
_entity_poly.pdbx_strand_id
1 'polypeptide(L)'
;MFSIGAVDDLRELSAPAKVAGQVLSGSLLAVLGVTLFYFRVPFGQLVVLSADWATLITVLLVVVVANSVNLIDGLDGLAAGTVAIAAGAFYLYSGELQNAGLISDTNLGPLLALVTLGICLGFLPHNFHPARIF
;
A
#
# COMPACT_ATOMS: atom_id res chain seq x y z
N MET A 1 0.28 -10.51 3.38
CA MET A 1 1.01 -9.41 4.05
C MET A 1 0.83 -9.41 5.56
N PHE A 2 -0.36 -9.10 6.09
CA PHE A 2 -0.56 -9.03 7.54
C PHE A 2 -0.05 -10.27 8.29
N SER A 3 -0.39 -11.48 7.83
CA SER A 3 0.07 -12.72 8.46
C SER A 3 1.59 -12.90 8.45
N ILE A 4 2.29 -12.38 7.45
CA ILE A 4 3.75 -12.46 7.38
C ILE A 4 4.37 -11.53 8.42
N GLY A 5 3.85 -10.30 8.55
CA GLY A 5 4.26 -9.35 9.58
C GLY A 5 3.98 -9.88 10.99
N ALA A 6 2.76 -10.36 11.24
CA ALA A 6 2.42 -10.92 12.55
C ALA A 6 3.28 -12.13 12.95
N VAL A 7 3.65 -12.99 11.99
CA VAL A 7 4.57 -14.11 12.27
C VAL A 7 5.98 -13.61 12.51
N ASP A 8 6.42 -12.58 11.78
CA ASP A 8 7.72 -11.95 11.97
C ASP A 8 7.88 -11.34 13.37
N ASP A 9 6.86 -10.61 13.83
CA ASP A 9 6.84 -9.99 15.17
C ASP A 9 6.88 -11.04 16.29
N LEU A 10 6.36 -12.25 16.04
CA LEU A 10 6.30 -13.33 17.02
C LEU A 10 7.52 -14.27 17.01
N ARG A 11 8.16 -14.46 15.85
CA ARG A 11 9.15 -15.53 15.65
C ARG A 11 10.42 -15.11 14.92
N GLU A 12 10.63 -13.82 14.69
CA GLU A 12 11.78 -13.25 13.95
C GLU A 12 12.11 -14.02 12.66
N LEU A 13 11.47 -13.65 11.56
CA LEU A 13 11.71 -14.29 10.28
C LEU A 13 13.06 -13.85 9.68
N SER A 14 13.76 -14.79 9.03
CA SER A 14 14.92 -14.44 8.22
C SER A 14 14.55 -13.49 7.07
N ALA A 15 15.44 -12.57 6.70
CA ALA A 15 15.18 -11.61 5.62
C ALA A 15 14.73 -12.27 4.30
N PRO A 16 15.32 -13.39 3.83
CA PRO A 16 14.82 -14.09 2.65
C PRO A 16 13.39 -14.62 2.81
N ALA A 17 13.01 -15.09 4.00
CA ALA A 17 11.65 -15.58 4.26
C ALA A 17 10.61 -14.45 4.24
N LYS A 18 10.95 -13.27 4.79
CA LYS A 18 10.08 -12.08 4.72
C LYS A 18 9.83 -11.67 3.27
N VAL A 19 10.90 -11.52 2.49
CA VAL A 19 10.82 -11.14 1.08
C VAL A 19 10.05 -12.19 0.26
N ALA A 20 10.27 -13.50 0.51
CA ALA A 20 9.53 -14.56 -0.17
C ALA A 20 8.02 -14.47 0.10
N GLY A 21 7.62 -14.23 1.36
CA GLY A 21 6.21 -13.99 1.69
C GLY A 21 5.65 -12.74 1.02
N GLN A 22 6.46 -11.68 0.92
CA GLN A 22 6.06 -10.44 0.27
C GLN A 22 5.82 -10.65 -1.24
N VAL A 23 6.77 -11.30 -1.91
CA VAL A 23 6.69 -11.68 -3.32
C VAL A 23 5.48 -12.59 -3.56
N LEU A 24 5.22 -13.55 -2.66
CA LEU A 24 4.07 -14.43 -2.76
C LEU A 24 2.75 -13.66 -2.68
N SER A 25 2.61 -12.70 -1.76
CA SER A 25 1.36 -11.91 -1.69
C SER A 25 1.19 -11.01 -2.92
N GLY A 26 2.26 -10.40 -3.42
CA GLY A 26 2.21 -9.61 -4.65
C GLY A 26 1.84 -10.45 -5.88
N SER A 27 2.39 -11.67 -5.96
CA SER A 27 2.08 -12.61 -7.04
C SER A 27 0.63 -13.07 -6.98
N LEU A 28 0.09 -13.31 -5.78
CA LEU A 28 -1.31 -13.66 -5.59
C LEU A 28 -2.25 -12.54 -6.04
N LEU A 29 -1.93 -11.27 -5.72
CA LEU A 29 -2.68 -10.12 -6.23
C LEU A 29 -2.73 -10.13 -7.76
N ALA A 30 -1.57 -10.37 -8.41
CA ALA A 30 -1.50 -10.40 -9.85
C ALA A 30 -2.34 -11.52 -10.48
N VAL A 31 -2.29 -12.73 -9.91
CA VAL A 31 -3.11 -13.87 -10.35
C VAL A 31 -4.61 -13.61 -10.17
N LEU A 32 -5.00 -12.88 -9.11
CA LEU A 32 -6.39 -12.47 -8.86
C LEU A 32 -6.83 -11.27 -9.72
N GLY A 33 -5.98 -10.82 -10.66
CA GLY A 33 -6.30 -9.73 -11.59
C GLY A 33 -6.01 -8.33 -11.05
N VAL A 34 -5.49 -8.19 -9.83
CA VAL A 34 -5.07 -6.90 -9.27
C VAL A 34 -3.67 -6.60 -9.77
N THR A 35 -3.58 -5.96 -10.94
CA THR A 35 -2.32 -5.66 -11.63
C THR A 35 -2.29 -4.23 -12.16
N LEU A 36 -1.10 -3.65 -12.20
CA LEU A 36 -0.85 -2.31 -12.70
C LEU A 36 -0.65 -2.31 -14.22
N PHE A 37 -1.71 -2.42 -15.01
CA PHE A 37 -1.61 -2.35 -16.48
C PHE A 37 -1.32 -0.95 -17.00
N TYR A 38 -1.82 0.06 -16.29
CA TYR A 38 -1.75 1.45 -16.70
C TYR A 38 -0.83 2.21 -15.75
N PHE A 39 0.36 2.57 -16.24
CA PHE A 39 1.32 3.35 -15.48
C PHE A 39 1.31 4.80 -15.97
N ARG A 40 0.76 5.71 -15.16
CA ARG A 40 0.72 7.13 -15.51
C ARG A 40 2.00 7.82 -15.05
N VAL A 41 2.79 8.32 -15.98
CA VAL A 41 3.95 9.15 -15.66
C VAL A 41 3.46 10.55 -15.27
N PRO A 42 3.84 11.09 -14.09
CA PRO A 42 3.49 12.46 -13.72
C PRO A 42 3.93 13.45 -14.79
N PHE A 43 3.02 14.34 -15.20
CA PHE A 43 3.24 15.32 -16.28
C PHE A 43 3.60 14.72 -17.66
N GLY A 44 3.53 13.40 -17.80
CA GLY A 44 3.86 12.68 -19.01
C GLY A 44 2.68 11.87 -19.54
N GLN A 45 3.02 10.93 -20.41
CA GLN A 45 2.07 10.03 -21.06
C GLN A 45 1.67 8.85 -20.18
N LEU A 46 0.53 8.26 -20.51
CA LEU A 46 0.10 6.97 -19.97
C LEU A 46 0.89 5.86 -20.68
N VAL A 47 1.58 5.02 -19.90
CA VAL A 47 2.29 3.85 -20.40
C VAL A 47 1.43 2.63 -20.15
N VAL A 48 1.15 1.86 -21.21
CA VAL A 48 0.45 0.56 -21.11
C VAL A 48 1.50 -0.53 -20.99
N LEU A 49 1.47 -1.27 -19.90
CA LEU A 49 2.40 -2.36 -19.62
C LEU A 49 1.89 -3.67 -20.22
N SER A 50 2.77 -4.45 -20.84
CA SER A 50 2.47 -5.84 -21.21
C SER A 50 2.20 -6.66 -19.95
N ALA A 51 1.44 -7.76 -20.06
CA ALA A 51 1.07 -8.60 -18.92
C ALA A 51 2.26 -9.03 -18.03
N ASP A 52 3.40 -9.39 -18.64
CA ASP A 52 4.60 -9.79 -17.91
C ASP A 52 5.16 -8.64 -17.06
N TRP A 53 5.33 -7.46 -17.68
CA TRP A 53 5.77 -6.24 -17.00
C TRP A 53 4.78 -5.74 -15.93
N ALA A 54 3.48 -5.78 -16.21
CA ALA A 54 2.44 -5.37 -15.26
C ALA A 54 2.47 -6.25 -14.01
N THR A 55 2.63 -7.56 -14.19
CA THR A 55 2.78 -8.53 -13.10
C THR A 55 4.05 -8.25 -12.29
N LEU A 56 5.21 -8.18 -12.96
CA LEU A 56 6.49 -7.95 -12.30
C LEU A 56 6.49 -6.64 -11.50
N ILE A 57 6.03 -5.55 -12.10
CA ILE A 57 5.98 -4.23 -11.45
C ILE A 57 5.01 -4.26 -10.27
N THR A 58 3.88 -4.96 -10.37
CA THR A 58 2.93 -5.11 -9.26
C THR A 58 3.57 -5.81 -8.07
N VAL A 59 4.25 -6.94 -8.30
CA VAL A 59 4.96 -7.69 -7.24
C VAL A 59 6.05 -6.83 -6.61
N LEU A 60 6.87 -6.16 -7.44
CA LEU A 60 7.92 -5.27 -6.96
C LEU A 60 7.36 -4.11 -6.15
N LEU A 61 6.27 -3.48 -6.59
CA LEU A 61 5.65 -2.36 -5.89
C LEU A 61 5.16 -2.78 -4.49
N VAL A 62 4.55 -3.96 -4.40
CA VAL A 62 4.11 -4.53 -3.13
C VAL A 62 5.28 -4.75 -2.17
N VAL A 63 6.38 -5.34 -2.65
CA VAL A 63 7.60 -5.56 -1.85
C VAL A 63 8.20 -4.23 -1.41
N VAL A 64 8.37 -3.28 -2.34
CA VAL A 64 8.96 -1.97 -2.06
C VAL A 64 8.15 -1.23 -1.02
N VAL A 65 6.83 -1.09 -1.21
CA VAL A 65 5.98 -0.35 -0.27
C VAL A 65 5.97 -1.01 1.12
N ALA A 66 5.88 -2.35 1.19
CA ALA A 66 5.91 -3.06 2.47
C ALA A 66 7.20 -2.79 3.26
N ASN A 67 8.35 -2.86 2.60
CA ASN A 67 9.64 -2.57 3.25
C ASN A 67 9.81 -1.07 3.54
N SER A 68 9.37 -0.19 2.65
CA SER A 68 9.45 1.26 2.88
C SER A 68 8.66 1.69 4.12
N VAL A 69 7.44 1.16 4.31
CA VAL A 69 6.64 1.46 5.52
C VAL A 69 7.31 0.89 6.77
N ASN A 70 7.81 -0.35 6.72
CA ASN A 70 8.50 -0.95 7.86
C ASN A 70 9.80 -0.19 8.24
N LEU A 71 10.53 0.35 7.26
CA LEU A 71 11.76 1.12 7.50
C LEU A 71 11.53 2.48 8.14
N ILE A 72 10.41 3.14 7.83
CA ILE A 72 10.06 4.44 8.42
C ILE A 72 9.37 4.30 9.78
N ASP A 73 8.95 3.09 10.14
CA ASP A 73 8.29 2.77 11.41
C ASP A 73 9.29 2.59 12.57
N GLY A 74 10.13 3.61 12.78
CA GLY A 74 11.12 3.66 13.85
C GLY A 74 10.89 4.78 14.87
N LEU A 75 9.83 5.59 14.67
CA LEU A 75 9.49 6.75 15.50
C LEU A 75 7.98 6.81 15.75
N ASP A 76 7.60 7.22 16.97
CA ASP A 76 6.21 7.39 17.42
C ASP A 76 5.38 8.23 16.43
N GLY A 77 4.33 7.65 15.85
CA GLY A 77 3.38 8.32 14.97
C GLY A 77 3.86 8.57 13.54
N LEU A 78 5.11 8.22 13.18
CA LEU A 78 5.67 8.53 11.87
C LEU A 78 5.05 7.68 10.76
N ALA A 79 5.04 6.35 10.89
CA ALA A 79 4.46 5.46 9.89
C ALA A 79 2.94 5.67 9.78
N ALA A 80 2.22 5.69 10.90
CA ALA A 80 0.77 5.91 10.90
C ALA A 80 0.39 7.29 10.32
N GLY A 81 1.13 8.35 10.64
CA GLY A 81 0.90 9.69 10.10
C GLY A 81 1.16 9.80 8.60
N THR A 82 2.26 9.22 8.12
CA THR A 82 2.60 9.22 6.68
C THR A 82 1.60 8.42 5.86
N VAL A 83 1.18 7.24 6.35
CA VAL A 83 0.13 6.43 5.71
C VAL A 83 -1.22 7.15 5.70
N ALA A 84 -1.59 7.84 6.79
CA ALA A 84 -2.81 8.66 6.82
C ALA A 84 -2.80 9.74 5.73
N ILE A 85 -1.70 10.50 5.61
CA ILE A 85 -1.57 11.54 4.57
C ILE A 85 -1.66 10.93 3.18
N ALA A 86 -0.94 9.83 2.92
CA ALA A 86 -0.95 9.15 1.62
C ALA A 86 -2.35 8.62 1.26
N ALA A 87 -3.04 8.00 2.22
CA ALA A 87 -4.39 7.48 2.04
C ALA A 87 -5.42 8.59 1.77
N GLY A 88 -5.34 9.71 2.52
CA GLY A 88 -6.18 10.88 2.28
C GLY A 88 -5.95 11.51 0.91
N ALA A 89 -4.69 11.69 0.52
CA ALA A 89 -4.34 12.20 -0.81
C ALA A 89 -4.83 11.28 -1.93
N PHE A 90 -4.68 9.95 -1.77
CA PHE A 90 -5.15 8.98 -2.74
C PHE A 90 -6.69 8.99 -2.86
N TYR A 91 -7.42 9.10 -1.75
CA TYR A 91 -8.88 9.22 -1.76
C TYR A 91 -9.33 10.46 -2.54
N LEU A 92 -8.76 11.63 -2.22
CA LEU A 92 -9.10 12.89 -2.90
C LEU A 92 -8.78 12.82 -4.40
N TYR A 93 -7.59 12.32 -4.75
CA TYR A 93 -7.19 12.16 -6.15
C TYR A 93 -8.09 11.19 -6.91
N SER A 94 -8.48 10.09 -6.28
CA SER A 94 -9.40 9.12 -6.90
C SER A 94 -10.79 9.74 -7.13
N GLY A 95 -11.26 10.60 -6.23
CA GLY A 95 -12.51 11.35 -6.42
C GLY A 95 -12.46 12.27 -7.66
N GLU A 96 -11.34 12.98 -7.86
CA GLU A 96 -11.14 13.78 -9.09
C GLU A 96 -11.16 12.90 -10.36
N LEU A 97 -10.55 11.71 -10.30
CA LEU A 97 -10.57 10.77 -11.42
C LEU A 97 -11.99 10.21 -11.70
N GLN A 98 -12.80 9.97 -10.67
CA GLN A 98 -14.20 9.56 -10.81
C GLN A 98 -15.03 10.68 -11.45
N ASN A 99 -14.91 11.91 -10.95
CA ASN A 99 -15.60 13.07 -11.51
C ASN A 99 -15.23 13.32 -12.98
N ALA A 100 -13.99 13.04 -13.36
CA ALA A 100 -13.52 13.10 -14.74
C ALA A 100 -13.92 11.90 -15.62
N GLY A 101 -14.60 10.89 -15.05
CA GLY A 101 -15.00 9.66 -15.75
C GLY A 101 -13.83 8.75 -16.14
N LEU A 102 -12.65 8.91 -15.51
CA LEU A 102 -11.43 8.16 -15.83
C LEU A 102 -11.33 6.83 -15.08
N ILE A 103 -12.03 6.71 -13.95
CA ILE A 103 -12.19 5.45 -13.21
C ILE A 103 -13.65 5.24 -12.87
N SER A 104 -14.05 3.97 -12.71
CA SER A 104 -15.43 3.61 -12.40
C SER A 104 -15.87 4.06 -11.00
N ASP A 105 -17.15 4.43 -10.86
CA ASP A 105 -17.78 4.71 -9.57
C ASP A 105 -17.81 3.48 -8.65
N THR A 106 -17.76 2.27 -9.22
CA THR A 106 -17.68 1.02 -8.45
C THR A 106 -16.24 0.63 -8.10
N ASN A 107 -15.26 1.50 -8.33
CA ASN A 107 -13.87 1.23 -7.96
C ASN A 107 -13.73 1.21 -6.43
N LEU A 108 -13.20 0.10 -5.89
CA LEU A 108 -13.02 -0.09 -4.45
C LEU A 108 -11.81 0.68 -3.89
N GLY A 109 -10.89 1.14 -4.73
CA GLY A 109 -9.67 1.85 -4.34
C GLY A 109 -9.92 3.05 -3.42
N PRO A 110 -10.77 4.04 -3.79
CA PRO A 110 -11.08 5.17 -2.91
C PRO A 110 -11.65 4.72 -1.55
N LEU A 111 -12.55 3.73 -1.53
CA LEU A 111 -13.10 3.21 -0.28
C LEU A 111 -12.03 2.59 0.62
N LEU A 112 -11.14 1.76 0.06
CA LEU A 112 -10.04 1.16 0.82
C LEU A 112 -9.07 2.21 1.38
N ALA A 113 -8.80 3.28 0.62
CA ALA A 113 -7.98 4.38 1.08
C ALA A 113 -8.66 5.16 2.22
N LEU A 114 -9.97 5.42 2.13
CA LEU A 114 -10.73 6.08 3.20
C LEU A 114 -10.76 5.23 4.48
N VAL A 115 -10.96 3.92 4.36
CA VAL A 115 -10.90 2.98 5.50
C VAL A 115 -9.51 2.99 6.13
N THR A 116 -8.45 2.94 5.31
CA THR A 116 -7.06 3.01 5.78
C THR A 116 -6.78 4.32 6.52
N LEU A 117 -7.23 5.46 5.98
CA LEU A 117 -7.15 6.75 6.66
C LEU A 117 -7.86 6.71 8.02
N GLY A 118 -9.08 6.17 8.09
CA GLY A 118 -9.83 6.02 9.34
C GLY A 118 -9.11 5.16 10.38
N ILE A 119 -8.51 4.04 9.96
CA ILE A 119 -7.70 3.18 10.82
C ILE A 119 -6.49 3.96 11.37
N CYS A 120 -5.74 4.65 10.50
CA CYS A 120 -4.59 5.44 10.93
C CYS A 120 -5.00 6.56 11.89
N LEU A 121 -6.10 7.28 11.63
CA LEU A 121 -6.59 8.34 12.52
C LEU A 121 -7.08 7.80 13.87
N GLY A 122 -7.64 6.60 13.93
CA GLY A 122 -8.01 5.93 15.18
C GLY A 122 -6.79 5.44 15.98
N PHE A 123 -5.76 4.97 15.29
CA PHE A 123 -4.52 4.49 15.89
C PHE A 123 -3.60 5.63 16.37
N LEU A 124 -3.48 6.70 15.59
CA LEU A 124 -2.50 7.77 15.79
C LEU A 124 -2.52 8.39 17.21
N PRO A 125 -3.67 8.69 17.85
CA PRO A 125 -3.68 9.23 19.22
C PRO A 125 -3.03 8.31 20.27
N HIS A 126 -2.98 7.00 20.00
CA HIS A 126 -2.36 6.02 20.89
C HIS A 126 -0.88 5.78 20.56
N ASN A 127 -0.46 6.09 19.34
CA ASN A 127 0.90 5.94 18.83
C ASN A 127 1.67 7.26 18.77
N PHE A 128 1.02 8.41 19.02
CA PHE A 128 1.66 9.72 19.05
C PHE A 128 2.57 9.88 20.28
N HIS A 129 3.68 10.58 20.12
CA HIS A 129 4.70 10.68 21.17
C HIS A 129 4.15 11.26 22.48
N PRO A 130 4.33 10.59 23.63
CA PRO A 130 4.93 9.25 23.82
C PRO A 130 3.96 8.10 23.50
N ALA A 131 4.38 7.17 22.64
CA ALA A 131 3.54 6.06 22.19
C ALA A 131 3.15 5.10 23.33
N ARG A 132 1.89 4.64 23.29
CA ARG A 132 1.32 3.67 24.24
C ARG A 132 1.16 2.28 23.64
N ILE A 133 1.03 2.21 22.32
CA ILE A 133 0.93 0.99 21.52
C ILE A 133 1.73 1.15 20.22
N PHE A 134 2.28 0.05 19.73
CA PHE A 134 3.05 -0.07 18.49
C PHE A 134 2.34 -1.05 17.55
#